data_AF-W6MI51-F1
#
_entry.id   AF-W6MI51-F1
#
_cell.length_a   1.000
_cell.length_b   1.000
_cell.length_c   1.000
_cell.angle_alpha   90.00
_cell.angle_beta   90.00
_cell.angle_gamma   90.00
#
_symmetry.space_group_name_H-M   'P 1'
#
loop_
_entity.id
_entity.type
_entity.pdbx_description
1 polymer ?
#
loop_
_entity_poly.entity_id
_entity_poly.type
_entity_poly.pdbx_seq_one_letter_code
_entity_poly.pdbx_strand_id
1 'polypeptide(L)'
;MKMILLKLVIASVLLVTRIEAANTFPAFLFSHKLVPSLRANLPHSEQVPFTLAEATEIFNRLAEQCLSNAYIVVNQPGLTIQDLTNFQGYPFTRDMMTAASTIVTFPNVITEDSTTFNLDSIESHLKQSCHVKTHQVLYNDENEVPPYIDTRPRLIKVMLPALPEEEIPRTQALLDHDFLLKKIARKLPSPYITVLYTTDTVSEFKEGRSFEYSFEDIPDDPRMITTSQMKDALYSYDTIFPDITIFDKSRWFEYERNDMGELDNDLDSSVWAKDEGGRVDDTWLEKKTKEILTERKYTRFGENDDMLDSSIINKDLLLENAPLVFGIVLTVFALIAYNILRLILRCAVVVWRLGFKAKVNNEKKVQ
;
A
#
# COMPACT_ATOMS: atom_id res chain seq x y z
N MET A 1 -4.58 45.24 -31.91
CA MET A 1 -5.11 43.88 -32.15
C MET A 1 -4.18 42.76 -31.68
N LYS A 2 -2.89 42.73 -32.08
CA LYS A 2 -1.93 41.68 -31.65
C LYS A 2 -1.73 41.55 -30.13
N MET A 3 -1.77 42.65 -29.37
CA MET A 3 -1.65 42.62 -27.91
C MET A 3 -2.87 42.03 -27.17
N ILE A 4 -4.05 42.05 -27.78
CA ILE A 4 -5.29 41.51 -27.16
C ILE A 4 -5.34 39.99 -27.34
N LEU A 5 -4.93 39.50 -28.51
CA LEU A 5 -4.80 38.06 -28.78
C LEU A 5 -3.72 37.41 -27.89
N LEU A 6 -2.58 38.07 -27.69
CA LEU A 6 -1.52 37.54 -26.82
C LEU A 6 -1.98 37.43 -25.36
N LYS A 7 -2.74 38.43 -24.85
CA LYS A 7 -3.29 38.39 -23.49
C LYS A 7 -4.38 37.32 -23.32
N LEU A 8 -5.21 37.10 -24.34
CA LEU A 8 -6.21 36.02 -24.35
C LEU A 8 -5.57 34.63 -24.36
N VAL A 9 -4.50 34.44 -25.14
CA VAL A 9 -3.76 33.17 -25.17
C VAL A 9 -3.01 32.91 -23.85
N ILE A 10 -2.41 33.94 -23.24
CA ILE A 10 -1.76 33.80 -21.93
C ILE A 10 -2.81 33.52 -20.83
N ALA A 11 -3.98 34.16 -20.89
CA ALA A 11 -5.07 33.90 -19.95
C ALA A 11 -5.68 32.48 -20.11
N SER A 12 -5.76 31.94 -21.34
CA SER A 12 -6.21 30.57 -21.57
C SER A 12 -5.16 29.52 -21.19
N VAL A 13 -3.87 29.83 -21.32
CA VAL A 13 -2.78 28.93 -20.86
C VAL A 13 -2.65 28.92 -19.33
N LEU A 14 -2.94 30.03 -18.65
CA LEU A 14 -2.98 30.09 -17.18
C LEU A 14 -4.22 29.43 -16.54
N LEU A 15 -5.25 29.11 -17.32
CA LEU A 15 -6.49 28.50 -16.82
C LEU A 15 -6.48 26.96 -16.79
N VAL A 16 -5.45 26.30 -17.32
CA VAL A 16 -5.47 24.84 -17.59
C VAL A 16 -4.62 24.01 -16.61
N THR A 17 -3.99 24.60 -15.59
CA THR A 17 -3.25 23.79 -14.61
C THR A 17 -3.57 24.20 -13.18
N ARG A 18 -4.82 23.95 -12.75
CA ARG A 18 -5.02 23.52 -11.37
C ARG A 18 -4.74 22.03 -11.36
N ILE A 19 -3.52 21.68 -10.97
CA ILE A 19 -3.26 20.34 -10.44
C ILE A 19 -4.04 20.35 -9.13
N GLU A 20 -5.24 19.77 -9.12
CA GLU A 20 -5.92 19.47 -7.87
C GLU A 20 -5.03 18.49 -7.12
N ALA A 21 -4.47 18.94 -6.00
CA ALA A 21 -3.80 18.05 -5.09
C ALA A 21 -4.86 17.10 -4.54
N ALA A 22 -4.86 15.86 -5.02
CA ALA A 22 -5.72 14.83 -4.50
C ALA A 22 -5.33 14.58 -3.03
N ASN A 23 -6.33 14.46 -2.16
CA ASN A 23 -6.09 14.07 -0.78
C ASN A 23 -6.30 12.56 -0.64
N THR A 24 -5.61 11.95 0.31
CA THR A 24 -5.70 10.53 0.61
C THR A 24 -5.75 10.30 2.11
N PHE A 25 -6.28 9.15 2.51
CA PHE A 25 -6.14 8.67 3.87
C PHE A 25 -6.04 7.14 3.88
N PRO A 26 -5.30 6.56 4.84
CA PRO A 26 -5.23 5.12 4.99
C PRO A 26 -6.42 4.57 5.79
N ALA A 27 -6.85 3.38 5.43
CA ALA A 27 -7.76 2.57 6.22
C ALA A 27 -7.48 1.08 6.03
N PHE A 28 -7.93 0.25 6.97
CA PHE A 28 -7.95 -1.18 6.76
C PHE A 28 -9.15 -1.80 7.48
N LEU A 29 -9.57 -2.94 6.96
CA LEU A 29 -10.75 -3.67 7.39
C LEU A 29 -10.37 -5.14 7.52
N PHE A 30 -10.71 -5.75 8.64
CA PHE A 30 -10.57 -7.20 8.77
C PHE A 30 -11.73 -7.81 9.53
N SER A 31 -12.03 -9.07 9.22
CA SER A 31 -13.06 -9.86 9.87
C SER A 31 -12.54 -11.25 10.18
N HIS A 32 -12.82 -11.71 11.40
CA HIS A 32 -12.57 -13.10 11.80
C HIS A 32 -13.58 -14.09 11.25
N LYS A 33 -14.61 -13.58 10.57
CA LYS A 33 -15.49 -14.39 9.73
C LYS A 33 -15.10 -14.15 8.29
N LEU A 34 -15.08 -15.24 7.54
CA LEU A 34 -14.93 -15.17 6.11
C LEU A 34 -16.16 -14.48 5.51
N VAL A 35 -15.93 -13.48 4.68
CA VAL A 35 -16.95 -12.88 3.82
C VAL A 35 -16.73 -13.41 2.41
N PRO A 36 -17.57 -14.35 1.92
CA PRO A 36 -17.42 -14.93 0.60
C PRO A 36 -17.52 -13.85 -0.48
N SER A 37 -16.75 -14.04 -1.56
CA SER A 37 -16.79 -13.22 -2.77
C SER A 37 -16.41 -11.74 -2.59
N LEU A 38 -15.85 -11.31 -1.46
CA LEU A 38 -15.43 -9.91 -1.29
C LEU A 38 -14.24 -9.57 -2.21
N ARG A 39 -13.20 -10.41 -2.22
CA ARG A 39 -11.96 -10.23 -3.00
C ARG A 39 -12.19 -10.39 -4.50
N ALA A 40 -12.99 -11.38 -4.90
CA ALA A 40 -13.35 -11.60 -6.30
C ALA A 40 -14.12 -10.42 -6.92
N ASN A 41 -14.79 -9.63 -6.08
CA ASN A 41 -15.55 -8.46 -6.50
C ASN A 41 -14.82 -7.14 -6.21
N LEU A 42 -13.52 -7.17 -5.86
CA LEU A 42 -12.72 -5.96 -5.78
C LEU A 42 -12.51 -5.41 -7.19
N PRO A 43 -12.64 -4.09 -7.39
CA PRO A 43 -12.42 -3.47 -8.69
C PRO A 43 -10.96 -3.62 -9.18
N HIS A 44 -10.02 -3.72 -8.23
CA HIS A 44 -8.57 -3.81 -8.48
C HIS A 44 -7.82 -4.39 -7.28
N SER A 45 -6.49 -4.60 -7.42
CA SER A 45 -5.59 -5.04 -6.35
C SER A 45 -5.58 -4.06 -5.17
N GLU A 46 -5.49 -4.55 -3.93
CA GLU A 46 -5.46 -3.70 -2.72
C GLU A 46 -4.29 -2.67 -2.68
N GLN A 47 -3.32 -2.83 -3.58
CA GLN A 47 -2.17 -1.94 -3.76
C GLN A 47 -2.49 -0.71 -4.62
N VAL A 48 -3.63 -0.69 -5.33
CA VAL A 48 -4.03 0.44 -6.17
C VAL A 48 -4.95 1.37 -5.37
N PRO A 49 -4.83 2.70 -5.51
CA PRO A 49 -5.68 3.63 -4.77
C PRO A 49 -7.18 3.40 -5.01
N PHE A 50 -7.97 3.49 -3.94
CA PHE A 50 -9.42 3.38 -3.99
C PHE A 50 -10.06 4.75 -3.99
N THR A 51 -11.21 4.89 -4.61
CA THR A 51 -12.10 6.03 -4.36
C THR A 51 -12.84 5.85 -3.03
N LEU A 52 -13.25 6.94 -2.40
CA LEU A 52 -14.08 6.89 -1.18
C LEU A 52 -15.37 6.08 -1.38
N ALA A 53 -15.98 6.15 -2.57
CA ALA A 53 -17.19 5.42 -2.91
C ALA A 53 -16.94 3.90 -2.94
N GLU A 54 -15.88 3.46 -3.62
CA GLU A 54 -15.50 2.04 -3.69
C GLU A 54 -15.18 1.48 -2.31
N ALA A 55 -14.37 2.19 -1.52
CA ALA A 55 -14.00 1.73 -0.18
C ALA A 55 -15.23 1.62 0.74
N THR A 56 -16.19 2.54 0.61
CA THR A 56 -17.46 2.50 1.34
C THR A 56 -18.35 1.35 0.88
N GLU A 57 -18.41 1.08 -0.41
CA GLU A 57 -19.17 -0.05 -0.97
C GLU A 57 -18.61 -1.39 -0.49
N ILE A 58 -17.29 -1.56 -0.49
CA ILE A 58 -16.63 -2.77 0.03
C ILE A 58 -16.98 -2.99 1.50
N PHE A 59 -16.94 -1.93 2.32
CA PHE A 59 -17.36 -2.02 3.71
C PHE A 59 -18.84 -2.42 3.84
N ASN A 60 -19.74 -1.80 3.08
CA ASN A 60 -21.17 -2.11 3.12
C ASN A 60 -21.43 -3.57 2.74
N ARG A 61 -20.78 -4.09 1.69
CA ARG A 61 -20.89 -5.51 1.30
C ARG A 61 -20.43 -6.46 2.39
N LEU A 62 -19.36 -6.11 3.11
CA LEU A 62 -18.92 -6.88 4.28
C LEU A 62 -19.98 -6.84 5.40
N ALA A 63 -20.56 -5.67 5.64
CA ALA A 63 -21.56 -5.47 6.68
C ALA A 63 -22.91 -6.16 6.38
N GLU A 64 -23.30 -6.27 5.11
CA GLU A 64 -24.59 -6.82 4.66
C GLU A 64 -24.89 -8.24 5.20
N GLN A 65 -23.86 -9.08 5.32
CA GLN A 65 -24.04 -10.46 5.78
C GLN A 65 -24.17 -10.59 7.31
N CYS A 66 -23.96 -9.50 8.05
CA CYS A 66 -24.10 -9.45 9.51
C CYS A 66 -23.37 -10.59 10.27
N LEU A 67 -22.23 -11.07 9.76
CA LEU A 67 -21.56 -12.28 10.26
C LEU A 67 -20.87 -12.09 11.62
N SER A 68 -20.59 -10.85 12.02
CA SER A 68 -19.86 -10.55 13.26
C SER A 68 -20.79 -10.21 14.42
N ASN A 69 -20.44 -10.69 15.61
CA ASN A 69 -21.13 -10.33 16.85
C ASN A 69 -20.70 -8.95 17.37
N ALA A 70 -19.54 -8.46 16.93
CA ALA A 70 -19.05 -7.13 17.27
C ALA A 70 -18.41 -6.47 16.05
N TYR A 71 -18.78 -5.22 15.83
CA TYR A 71 -18.18 -4.32 14.87
C TYR A 71 -17.42 -3.26 15.65
N ILE A 72 -16.11 -3.17 15.46
CA ILE A 72 -15.28 -2.13 16.07
C ILE A 72 -14.90 -1.16 14.97
N VAL A 73 -15.28 0.11 15.12
CA VAL A 73 -14.91 1.18 14.20
C VAL A 73 -14.00 2.12 14.94
N VAL A 74 -12.74 2.15 14.54
CA VAL A 74 -11.69 2.95 15.17
C VAL A 74 -11.40 4.16 14.30
N ASN A 75 -11.48 5.34 14.90
CA ASN A 75 -11.05 6.60 14.28
C ASN A 75 -9.79 7.10 14.98
N GLN A 76 -8.68 7.16 14.24
CA GLN A 76 -7.38 7.63 14.69
C GLN A 76 -6.96 8.88 13.92
N PRO A 77 -7.23 10.09 14.45
CA PRO A 77 -6.84 11.33 13.79
C PRO A 77 -5.32 11.43 13.63
N GLY A 78 -4.89 11.92 12.46
CA GLY A 78 -3.48 12.11 12.13
C GLY A 78 -2.75 10.87 11.64
N LEU A 79 -3.45 9.75 11.40
CA LEU A 79 -2.86 8.51 10.90
C LEU A 79 -2.28 8.67 9.49
N THR A 80 -1.09 8.13 9.27
CA THR A 80 -0.45 8.05 7.95
C THR A 80 -0.09 6.61 7.57
N ILE A 81 0.19 6.38 6.29
CA ILE A 81 0.58 5.06 5.79
C ILE A 81 1.88 4.58 6.45
N GLN A 82 2.81 5.50 6.72
CA GLN A 82 4.08 5.15 7.38
C GLN A 82 3.87 4.60 8.81
N ASP A 83 2.81 4.99 9.50
CA ASP A 83 2.48 4.41 10.81
C ASP A 83 2.06 2.95 10.68
N LEU A 84 1.32 2.63 9.61
CA LEU A 84 0.80 1.29 9.33
C LEU A 84 1.85 0.36 8.70
N THR A 85 3.01 0.88 8.31
CA THR A 85 4.18 0.06 7.97
C THR A 85 5.08 -0.19 9.19
N ASN A 86 4.91 0.56 10.29
CA ASN A 86 5.69 0.40 11.50
C ASN A 86 5.15 -0.73 12.40
N PHE A 87 5.89 -1.84 12.44
CA PHE A 87 5.56 -3.02 13.24
C PHE A 87 5.45 -2.77 14.75
N GLN A 88 6.16 -1.78 15.29
CA GLN A 88 6.23 -1.54 16.73
C GLN A 88 4.96 -0.88 17.28
N GLY A 89 4.22 -0.13 16.45
CA GLY A 89 3.00 0.54 16.85
C GLY A 89 1.77 -0.37 16.94
N TYR A 90 1.79 -1.50 16.22
CA TYR A 90 0.60 -2.36 16.04
C TYR A 90 0.84 -3.85 16.32
N PRO A 91 1.56 -4.27 17.39
CA PRO A 91 1.78 -5.69 17.65
C PRO A 91 0.47 -6.47 17.82
N PHE A 92 -0.50 -5.94 18.55
CA PHE A 92 -1.72 -6.67 18.90
C PHE A 92 -2.75 -6.66 17.79
N THR A 93 -2.92 -5.53 17.10
CA THR A 93 -3.80 -5.47 15.92
C THR A 93 -3.29 -6.41 14.84
N ARG A 94 -1.97 -6.49 14.63
CA ARG A 94 -1.39 -7.46 13.68
C ARG A 94 -1.63 -8.90 14.12
N ASP A 95 -1.45 -9.22 15.40
CA ASP A 95 -1.82 -10.54 15.92
C ASP A 95 -3.30 -10.87 15.66
N MET A 96 -4.21 -9.89 15.80
CA MET A 96 -5.63 -10.06 15.46
C MET A 96 -5.86 -10.23 13.96
N MET A 97 -5.17 -9.46 13.11
CA MET A 97 -5.25 -9.56 11.66
C MET A 97 -4.75 -10.90 11.15
N THR A 98 -3.65 -11.44 11.71
CA THR A 98 -3.17 -12.79 11.35
C THR A 98 -4.17 -13.89 11.69
N ALA A 99 -5.07 -13.68 12.65
CA ALA A 99 -6.15 -14.60 12.97
C ALA A 99 -7.46 -14.33 12.18
N ALA A 100 -7.54 -13.23 11.43
CA ALA A 100 -8.71 -12.88 10.65
C ALA A 100 -8.84 -13.80 9.42
N SER A 101 -10.05 -14.05 8.92
CA SER A 101 -10.28 -14.83 7.69
C SER A 101 -10.47 -13.94 6.46
N THR A 102 -10.82 -12.68 6.66
CA THR A 102 -10.95 -11.70 5.58
C THR A 102 -10.22 -10.44 6.00
N ILE A 103 -9.34 -9.96 5.14
CA ILE A 103 -8.57 -8.73 5.32
C ILE A 103 -8.70 -7.97 3.99
N VAL A 104 -8.99 -6.69 4.10
CA VAL A 104 -8.96 -5.74 2.99
C VAL A 104 -8.26 -4.50 3.47
N THR A 105 -7.23 -4.09 2.75
CA THR A 105 -6.49 -2.87 3.04
C THR A 105 -6.78 -1.78 2.03
N PHE A 106 -6.81 -0.55 2.52
CA PHE A 106 -6.98 0.66 1.73
C PHE A 106 -5.81 1.60 2.03
N PRO A 107 -4.62 1.35 1.45
CA PRO A 107 -3.44 2.19 1.68
C PRO A 107 -3.71 3.65 1.33
N ASN A 108 -4.35 3.87 0.18
CA ASN A 108 -4.71 5.19 -0.33
C ASN A 108 -6.18 5.24 -0.72
N VAL A 109 -7.00 5.97 0.05
CA VAL A 109 -8.38 6.31 -0.34
C VAL A 109 -8.40 7.75 -0.84
N ILE A 110 -8.50 7.92 -2.17
CA ILE A 110 -8.52 9.23 -2.83
C ILE A 110 -9.84 9.94 -2.54
N THR A 111 -9.73 11.20 -2.13
CA THR A 111 -10.85 12.09 -1.86
C THR A 111 -10.52 13.51 -2.34
N GLU A 112 -11.54 14.18 -2.91
CA GLU A 112 -11.42 15.54 -3.46
C GLU A 112 -11.59 16.58 -2.34
N ASP A 113 -12.64 16.43 -1.54
CA ASP A 113 -12.86 17.19 -0.33
C ASP A 113 -12.16 16.50 0.84
N SER A 114 -11.82 17.22 1.91
CA SER A 114 -11.21 16.65 3.14
C SER A 114 -12.14 15.71 3.91
N THR A 115 -13.05 15.03 3.21
CA THR A 115 -14.00 14.03 3.65
C THR A 115 -13.35 12.67 3.74
N THR A 116 -13.53 11.99 4.87
CA THR A 116 -13.15 10.58 5.04
C THR A 116 -14.42 9.72 5.17
N PHE A 117 -14.30 8.50 5.68
CA PHE A 117 -15.47 7.66 5.92
C PHE A 117 -16.50 8.36 6.83
N ASN A 118 -17.75 8.41 6.38
CA ASN A 118 -18.84 8.89 7.20
C ASN A 118 -19.23 7.82 8.23
N LEU A 119 -18.63 7.90 9.42
CA LEU A 119 -18.85 6.94 10.50
C LEU A 119 -20.31 6.88 10.98
N ASP A 120 -21.06 7.98 10.84
CA ASP A 120 -22.48 8.03 11.21
C ASP A 120 -23.37 7.35 10.17
N SER A 121 -22.99 7.42 8.89
CA SER A 121 -23.62 6.64 7.81
C SER A 121 -23.36 5.15 8.01
N ILE A 122 -22.12 4.76 8.35
CA ILE A 122 -21.76 3.37 8.68
C ILE A 122 -22.57 2.87 9.87
N GLU A 123 -22.66 3.66 10.93
CA GLU A 123 -23.48 3.33 12.11
C GLU A 123 -24.95 3.14 11.74
N SER A 124 -25.51 4.04 10.94
CA SER A 124 -26.90 3.97 10.50
C SER A 124 -27.17 2.73 9.67
N HIS A 125 -26.26 2.39 8.75
CA HIS A 125 -26.33 1.17 7.96
C HIS A 125 -26.30 -0.08 8.83
N LEU A 126 -25.35 -0.20 9.77
CA LEU A 126 -25.27 -1.36 10.67
C LEU A 126 -26.48 -1.48 11.60
N LYS A 127 -27.04 -0.37 12.09
CA LYS A 127 -28.28 -0.39 12.88
C LYS A 127 -29.47 -0.89 12.08
N GLN A 128 -29.57 -0.48 10.82
CA GLN A 128 -30.67 -0.84 9.94
C GLN A 128 -30.56 -2.30 9.48
N SER A 129 -29.39 -2.71 8.99
CA SER A 129 -29.16 -4.03 8.39
C SER A 129 -28.96 -5.12 9.44
N CYS A 130 -28.17 -4.84 10.48
CA CYS A 130 -27.72 -5.85 11.45
C CYS A 130 -28.30 -5.67 12.87
N HIS A 131 -29.16 -4.66 13.08
CA HIS A 131 -29.78 -4.37 14.37
C HIS A 131 -28.79 -4.23 15.54
N VAL A 132 -27.63 -3.63 15.26
CA VAL A 132 -26.57 -3.49 16.26
C VAL A 132 -26.92 -2.47 17.34
N LYS A 133 -26.41 -2.70 18.54
CA LYS A 133 -26.42 -1.69 19.62
C LYS A 133 -25.10 -0.91 19.61
N THR A 134 -25.18 0.41 19.47
CA THR A 134 -23.99 1.26 19.48
C THR A 134 -23.51 1.55 20.90
N HIS A 135 -22.19 1.48 21.08
CA HIS A 135 -21.45 2.00 22.21
C HIS A 135 -20.33 2.89 21.66
N GLN A 136 -20.07 3.99 22.34
CA GLN A 136 -18.99 4.90 22.00
C GLN A 136 -17.93 4.81 23.10
N VAL A 137 -16.67 4.79 22.69
CA VAL A 137 -15.50 4.83 23.56
C VAL A 137 -14.74 6.13 23.24
N LEU A 138 -14.67 7.00 24.23
CA LEU A 138 -13.98 8.28 24.21
C LEU A 138 -12.75 8.21 25.14
N TYR A 139 -11.76 9.06 24.87
CA TYR A 139 -10.64 9.33 25.77
C TYR A 139 -9.84 8.10 26.25
N ASN A 140 -9.74 7.07 25.41
CA ASN A 140 -9.01 5.84 25.71
C ASN A 140 -9.54 5.05 26.94
N ASP A 141 -10.79 5.25 27.35
CA ASP A 141 -11.37 4.50 28.48
C ASP A 141 -12.05 3.21 28.03
N GLU A 142 -11.38 2.09 28.24
CA GLU A 142 -11.95 0.76 27.97
C GLU A 142 -13.23 0.46 28.75
N ASN A 143 -13.50 1.15 29.88
CA ASN A 143 -14.64 0.90 30.74
C ASN A 143 -15.96 1.43 30.17
N GLU A 144 -15.89 2.29 29.14
CA GLU A 144 -17.06 2.74 28.40
C GLU A 144 -17.72 1.63 27.58
N VAL A 145 -17.01 0.51 27.37
CA VAL A 145 -17.60 -0.73 26.82
C VAL A 145 -18.28 -1.50 27.96
N PRO A 146 -19.63 -1.51 28.03
CA PRO A 146 -20.32 -2.22 29.10
C PRO A 146 -20.15 -3.73 28.93
N PRO A 147 -20.15 -4.49 30.05
CA PRO A 147 -20.10 -5.94 29.98
C PRO A 147 -21.25 -6.49 29.11
N TYR A 148 -20.99 -7.62 28.48
CA TYR A 148 -22.00 -8.32 27.69
C TYR A 148 -22.99 -9.01 28.61
N ILE A 149 -24.24 -8.52 28.61
CA ILE A 149 -25.38 -9.11 29.33
C ILE A 149 -26.31 -9.81 28.32
N ASP A 150 -26.24 -9.42 27.04
CA ASP A 150 -27.07 -9.88 25.94
C ASP A 150 -26.26 -10.46 24.77
N THR A 151 -26.95 -11.17 23.87
CA THR A 151 -26.38 -11.78 22.66
C THR A 151 -26.45 -10.89 21.42
N ARG A 152 -26.97 -9.66 21.56
CA ARG A 152 -27.17 -8.74 20.44
C ARG A 152 -25.83 -8.27 19.87
N PRO A 153 -25.71 -8.15 18.54
CA PRO A 153 -24.49 -7.62 17.95
C PRO A 153 -24.30 -6.16 18.36
N ARG A 154 -23.04 -5.75 18.53
CA ARG A 154 -22.71 -4.39 18.99
C ARG A 154 -21.80 -3.69 18.01
N LEU A 155 -22.00 -2.38 17.88
CA LEU A 155 -21.09 -1.47 17.22
C LEU A 155 -20.34 -0.69 18.30
N ILE A 156 -19.01 -0.78 18.32
CA ILE A 156 -18.15 -0.07 19.26
C ILE A 156 -17.38 0.98 18.45
N LYS A 157 -17.78 2.25 18.58
CA LYS A 157 -17.10 3.39 17.97
C LYS A 157 -15.99 3.86 18.91
N VAL A 158 -14.74 3.67 18.52
CA VAL A 158 -13.56 4.09 19.31
C VAL A 158 -13.00 5.37 18.70
N MET A 159 -13.12 6.48 19.43
CA MET A 159 -12.59 7.78 19.03
C MET A 159 -11.28 8.03 19.77
N LEU A 160 -10.16 7.84 19.07
CA LEU A 160 -8.83 8.01 19.63
C LEU A 160 -8.40 9.49 19.56
N PRO A 161 -7.51 9.94 20.46
CA PRO A 161 -6.93 11.28 20.37
C PRO A 161 -5.99 11.39 19.16
N ALA A 162 -5.79 12.60 18.64
CA ALA A 162 -4.90 12.84 17.53
C ALA A 162 -3.45 12.44 17.84
N LEU A 163 -2.76 11.89 16.84
CA LEU A 163 -1.37 11.46 17.00
C LEU A 163 -0.42 12.66 17.17
N PRO A 164 0.60 12.54 18.04
CA PRO A 164 1.69 13.51 18.10
C PRO A 164 2.46 13.63 16.78
N GLU A 165 3.06 14.81 16.54
CA GLU A 165 3.92 15.07 15.37
C GLU A 165 5.32 14.46 15.53
N GLU A 166 5.82 14.34 16.76
CA GLU A 166 7.15 13.78 17.05
C GLU A 166 7.15 12.24 16.99
N GLU A 167 8.15 11.64 16.34
CA GLU A 167 8.21 10.20 16.04
C GLU A 167 8.17 9.27 17.26
N ILE A 168 8.94 9.58 18.32
CA ILE A 168 9.02 8.76 19.54
C ILE A 168 7.67 8.75 20.29
N PRO A 169 7.10 9.90 20.69
CA PRO A 169 5.80 9.91 21.37
C PRO A 169 4.67 9.43 20.45
N ARG A 170 4.79 9.60 19.13
CA ARG A 170 3.86 9.04 18.15
C ARG A 170 3.83 7.51 18.19
N THR A 171 4.98 6.86 18.15
CA THR A 171 5.07 5.39 18.22
C THR A 171 4.53 4.85 19.55
N GLN A 172 4.81 5.53 20.67
CA GLN A 172 4.26 5.16 21.96
C GLN A 172 2.73 5.32 22.01
N ALA A 173 2.19 6.42 21.47
CA ALA A 173 0.74 6.63 21.40
C ALA A 173 0.04 5.54 20.56
N LEU A 174 0.64 5.18 19.41
CA LEU A 174 0.14 4.08 18.57
C LEU A 174 0.08 2.76 19.35
N LEU A 175 1.15 2.42 20.08
CA LEU A 175 1.20 1.22 20.90
C LEU A 175 0.15 1.23 22.03
N ASP A 176 -0.05 2.37 22.68
CA ASP A 176 -1.05 2.52 23.74
C ASP A 176 -2.49 2.36 23.18
N HIS A 177 -2.74 2.90 21.99
CA HIS A 177 -4.02 2.78 21.29
C HIS A 177 -4.26 1.35 20.78
N ASP A 178 -3.23 0.67 20.28
CA ASP A 178 -3.25 -0.73 19.91
C ASP A 178 -3.57 -1.63 21.12
N PHE A 179 -2.97 -1.33 22.27
CA PHE A 179 -3.26 -2.02 23.53
C PHE A 179 -4.70 -1.78 24.01
N LEU A 180 -5.26 -0.59 23.81
CA LEU A 180 -6.68 -0.31 24.07
C LEU A 180 -7.58 -1.18 23.18
N LEU A 181 -7.29 -1.27 21.87
CA LEU A 181 -8.07 -2.11 20.97
C LEU A 181 -8.05 -3.58 21.41
N LYS A 182 -6.88 -4.10 21.80
CA LYS A 182 -6.75 -5.44 22.39
C LYS A 182 -7.62 -5.62 23.63
N LYS A 183 -7.60 -4.63 24.54
CA LYS A 183 -8.41 -4.67 25.76
C LYS A 183 -9.91 -4.71 25.45
N ILE A 184 -10.37 -3.88 24.53
CA ILE A 184 -11.75 -3.89 24.05
C ILE A 184 -12.10 -5.26 23.47
N ALA A 185 -11.27 -5.79 22.56
CA ALA A 185 -11.48 -7.08 21.94
C ALA A 185 -11.57 -8.23 22.98
N ARG A 186 -10.76 -8.19 24.04
CA ARG A 186 -10.79 -9.19 25.13
C ARG A 186 -12.05 -9.14 26.00
N LYS A 187 -12.77 -8.02 26.02
CA LYS A 187 -14.06 -7.91 26.73
C LYS A 187 -15.22 -8.52 25.94
N LEU A 188 -15.01 -8.82 24.66
CA LEU A 188 -16.03 -9.40 23.79
C LEU A 188 -16.20 -10.89 24.10
N PRO A 189 -17.44 -11.40 24.18
CA PRO A 189 -17.69 -12.81 24.50
C PRO A 189 -17.44 -13.74 23.30
N SER A 190 -17.35 -13.19 22.09
CA SER A 190 -17.19 -13.93 20.83
C SER A 190 -15.89 -13.53 20.14
N PRO A 191 -15.17 -14.48 19.52
CA PRO A 191 -14.02 -14.18 18.69
C PRO A 191 -14.41 -13.59 17.32
N TYR A 192 -15.70 -13.59 16.96
CA TYR A 192 -16.18 -13.13 15.66
C TYR A 192 -16.36 -11.62 15.64
N ILE A 193 -15.25 -10.94 15.38
CA ILE A 193 -15.16 -9.49 15.33
C ILE A 193 -14.81 -9.02 13.92
N THR A 194 -15.42 -7.91 13.53
CA THR A 194 -15.01 -7.11 12.36
C THR A 194 -14.46 -5.79 12.88
N VAL A 195 -13.31 -5.38 12.37
CA VAL A 195 -12.66 -4.13 12.75
C VAL A 195 -12.42 -3.28 11.50
N LEU A 196 -12.98 -2.07 11.50
CA LEU A 196 -12.63 -1.01 10.56
C LEU A 196 -11.73 -0.02 11.30
N TYR A 197 -10.51 0.16 10.81
CA TYR A 197 -9.57 1.14 11.34
C TYR A 197 -9.38 2.25 10.30
N THR A 198 -9.63 3.49 10.68
CA THR A 198 -9.59 4.64 9.79
C THR A 198 -9.22 5.93 10.52
N THR A 199 -9.25 7.05 9.80
CA THR A 199 -8.89 8.38 10.27
C THR A 199 -9.88 9.42 9.73
N ASP A 200 -10.00 10.54 10.43
CA ASP A 200 -10.77 11.73 10.04
C ASP A 200 -9.89 12.82 9.43
N THR A 201 -8.58 12.62 9.39
CA THR A 201 -7.62 13.53 8.76
C THR A 201 -7.17 12.99 7.41
N VAL A 202 -7.05 13.87 6.43
CA VAL A 202 -6.48 13.56 5.12
C VAL A 202 -5.04 14.06 5.00
N SER A 203 -4.25 13.41 4.16
CA SER A 203 -2.91 13.83 3.75
C SER A 203 -2.85 14.05 2.24
N GLU A 204 -1.84 14.77 1.76
CA GLU A 204 -1.62 14.97 0.33
C GLU A 204 -1.25 13.62 -0.32
N PHE A 205 -2.00 13.22 -1.36
CA PHE A 205 -1.68 12.03 -2.14
C PHE A 205 -0.40 12.28 -2.93
N LYS A 206 0.61 11.44 -2.68
CA LYS A 206 1.88 11.46 -3.41
C LYS A 206 1.95 10.19 -4.22
N GLU A 207 1.88 10.33 -5.53
CA GLU A 207 2.10 9.23 -6.45
C GLU A 207 3.55 8.75 -6.30
N GLY A 208 3.71 7.62 -5.62
CA GLY A 208 4.98 7.00 -5.33
C GLY A 208 5.40 6.00 -6.41
N ARG A 209 6.50 5.27 -6.15
CA ARG A 209 6.76 4.04 -6.91
C ARG A 209 5.78 2.98 -6.41
N SER A 210 4.75 2.70 -7.19
CA SER A 210 3.88 1.56 -6.96
C SER A 210 4.60 0.29 -7.39
N PHE A 211 4.58 -0.70 -6.51
CA PHE A 211 5.01 -2.05 -6.82
C PHE A 211 3.77 -2.92 -6.70
N GLU A 212 3.28 -3.38 -7.83
CA GLU A 212 2.23 -4.39 -7.86
C GLU A 212 2.88 -5.76 -7.86
N TYR A 213 2.49 -6.60 -6.90
CA TYR A 213 2.93 -7.99 -6.85
C TYR A 213 1.81 -8.85 -7.40
N SER A 214 2.08 -9.62 -8.46
CA SER A 214 1.13 -10.63 -8.89
C SER A 214 1.17 -11.82 -7.93
N PHE A 215 0.07 -12.58 -7.88
CA PHE A 215 -0.01 -13.80 -7.07
C PHE A 215 1.12 -14.80 -7.41
N GLU A 216 1.49 -14.88 -8.68
CA GLU A 216 2.55 -15.74 -9.20
C GLU A 216 3.96 -15.32 -8.77
N ASP A 217 4.16 -14.04 -8.46
CA ASP A 217 5.47 -13.49 -8.07
C ASP A 217 5.80 -13.75 -6.61
N ILE A 218 4.78 -14.01 -5.80
CA ILE A 218 4.94 -14.37 -4.40
C ILE A 218 5.41 -15.84 -4.36
N PRO A 219 6.43 -16.21 -3.59
CA PRO A 219 6.83 -17.61 -3.44
C PRO A 219 5.88 -18.38 -2.50
N ASP A 220 5.74 -19.69 -2.68
CA ASP A 220 4.89 -20.53 -1.82
C ASP A 220 5.41 -20.62 -0.38
N ASP A 221 6.73 -20.61 -0.19
CA ASP A 221 7.36 -20.52 1.12
C ASP A 221 7.77 -19.06 1.39
N PRO A 222 7.28 -18.41 2.46
CA PRO A 222 7.67 -17.05 2.82
C PRO A 222 9.18 -16.88 3.06
N ARG A 223 9.92 -17.97 3.28
CA ARG A 223 11.39 -17.95 3.42
C ARG A 223 12.13 -17.65 2.12
N MET A 224 11.46 -17.80 0.98
CA MET A 224 12.04 -17.59 -0.35
C MET A 224 11.92 -16.12 -0.81
N ILE A 225 11.26 -15.27 -0.02
CA ILE A 225 11.13 -13.84 -0.33
C ILE A 225 12.51 -13.19 -0.26
N THR A 226 12.91 -12.51 -1.33
CA THR A 226 14.20 -11.83 -1.39
C THR A 226 14.22 -10.60 -0.49
N THR A 227 15.41 -10.24 0.00
CA THR A 227 15.59 -9.03 0.82
C THR A 227 15.25 -7.75 0.06
N SER A 228 15.38 -7.75 -1.27
CA SER A 228 14.93 -6.64 -2.12
C SER A 228 13.41 -6.52 -2.07
N GLN A 229 12.68 -7.59 -2.36
CA GLN A 229 11.21 -7.57 -2.34
C GLN A 229 10.66 -7.14 -0.97
N MET A 230 11.26 -7.61 0.12
CA MET A 230 10.88 -7.15 1.46
C MET A 230 11.10 -5.65 1.64
N LYS A 231 12.27 -5.13 1.21
CA LYS A 231 12.56 -3.68 1.30
C LYS A 231 11.62 -2.88 0.43
N ASP A 232 11.39 -3.31 -0.80
CA ASP A 232 10.51 -2.63 -1.75
C ASP A 232 9.08 -2.54 -1.20
N ALA A 233 8.57 -3.62 -0.61
CA ALA A 233 7.28 -3.62 0.08
C ALA A 233 7.28 -2.71 1.32
N LEU A 234 8.30 -2.78 2.18
CA LEU A 234 8.38 -1.93 3.39
C LEU A 234 8.47 -0.43 3.11
N TYR A 235 9.11 -0.05 2.00
CA TYR A 235 9.25 1.35 1.58
C TYR A 235 8.20 1.80 0.57
N SER A 236 7.30 0.90 0.15
CA SER A 236 6.18 1.25 -0.71
C SER A 236 5.17 2.11 0.04
N TYR A 237 4.57 3.09 -0.65
CA TYR A 237 3.51 3.94 -0.11
C TYR A 237 2.11 3.34 -0.30
N ASP A 238 2.06 2.13 -0.86
CA ASP A 238 0.84 1.51 -1.37
C ASP A 238 0.51 0.22 -0.62
N THR A 239 1.09 0.02 0.56
CA THR A 239 0.90 -1.22 1.30
C THR A 239 0.74 -0.95 2.80
N ILE A 240 -0.15 -1.72 3.41
CA ILE A 240 -0.38 -1.75 4.85
C ILE A 240 -0.01 -3.17 5.31
N PHE A 241 0.84 -3.29 6.33
CA PHE A 241 1.31 -4.58 6.86
C PHE A 241 1.67 -5.62 5.76
N PRO A 242 2.69 -5.34 4.92
CA PRO A 242 2.96 -6.12 3.71
C PRO A 242 3.23 -7.61 3.98
N ASP A 243 3.68 -7.95 5.18
CA ASP A 243 3.90 -9.33 5.63
C ASP A 243 2.60 -10.14 5.77
N ILE A 244 1.49 -9.50 6.12
CA ILE A 244 0.17 -10.14 6.31
C ILE A 244 -0.67 -10.03 5.04
N THR A 245 -0.53 -8.94 4.28
CA THR A 245 -1.44 -8.61 3.18
C THR A 245 -0.95 -9.07 1.81
N ILE A 246 0.36 -8.97 1.55
CA ILE A 246 0.96 -9.33 0.26
C ILE A 246 1.57 -10.72 0.37
N PHE A 247 2.41 -10.93 1.37
CA PHE A 247 3.28 -12.11 1.44
C PHE A 247 2.64 -13.34 2.09
N ASP A 248 1.37 -13.25 2.51
CA ASP A 248 0.63 -14.38 3.06
C ASP A 248 -0.19 -15.08 1.97
N LYS A 249 0.43 -16.04 1.27
CA LYS A 249 -0.26 -16.87 0.27
C LYS A 249 -1.43 -17.66 0.82
N SER A 250 -1.43 -18.00 2.12
CA SER A 250 -2.52 -18.77 2.72
C SER A 250 -3.87 -18.07 2.56
N ARG A 251 -3.87 -16.73 2.48
CA ARG A 251 -5.08 -15.92 2.27
C ARG A 251 -5.70 -16.11 0.89
N TRP A 252 -4.86 -16.24 -0.12
CA TRP A 252 -5.30 -16.53 -1.47
C TRP A 252 -5.89 -17.94 -1.56
N PHE A 253 -5.24 -18.93 -0.93
CA PHE A 253 -5.73 -20.31 -0.90
C PHE A 253 -7.00 -20.48 -0.05
N GLU A 254 -7.16 -19.74 1.05
CA GLU A 254 -8.42 -19.70 1.78
C GLU A 254 -9.54 -19.19 0.87
N TYR A 255 -9.26 -18.22 0.01
CA TYR A 255 -10.24 -17.72 -0.97
C TYR A 255 -10.66 -18.77 -2.00
N GLU A 256 -9.69 -19.43 -2.64
CA GLU A 256 -9.96 -20.49 -3.63
C GLU A 256 -10.76 -21.65 -3.01
N ARG A 257 -10.43 -22.04 -1.78
CA ARG A 257 -11.19 -23.07 -1.05
C ARG A 257 -12.65 -22.70 -0.83
N ASN A 258 -12.96 -21.41 -0.74
CA ASN A 258 -14.34 -20.94 -0.54
C ASN A 258 -15.10 -20.75 -1.85
N ASP A 259 -14.41 -20.45 -2.95
CA ASP A 259 -15.03 -20.37 -4.28
C ASP A 259 -15.44 -21.77 -4.80
N MET A 260 -14.71 -22.81 -4.38
CA MET A 260 -15.08 -24.21 -4.64
C MET A 260 -16.31 -24.70 -3.83
N GLY A 261 -16.85 -23.87 -2.93
CA GLY A 261 -17.93 -24.24 -2.02
C GLY A 261 -17.48 -25.23 -0.93
N GLU A 262 -18.35 -25.48 0.06
CA GLU A 262 -18.26 -26.77 0.78
C GLU A 262 -18.47 -27.84 -0.30
N LEU A 263 -17.40 -28.55 -0.69
CA LEU A 263 -17.55 -29.76 -1.48
C LEU A 263 -18.65 -30.59 -0.82
N ASP A 264 -19.71 -30.88 -1.57
CA ASP A 264 -20.77 -31.77 -1.12
C ASP A 264 -20.12 -32.99 -0.46
N ASN A 265 -20.44 -33.21 0.82
CA ASN A 265 -19.92 -34.31 1.65
C ASN A 265 -20.32 -35.71 1.13
N ASP A 266 -20.71 -35.84 -0.14
CA ASP A 266 -20.98 -37.09 -0.84
C ASP A 266 -19.69 -37.74 -1.39
N LEU A 267 -18.53 -37.12 -1.22
CA LEU A 267 -17.25 -37.80 -1.41
C LEU A 267 -16.92 -38.67 -0.20
N ASP A 268 -16.84 -39.98 -0.46
CA ASP A 268 -16.46 -41.03 0.48
C ASP A 268 -15.24 -40.59 1.30
N SER A 269 -15.37 -40.60 2.63
CA SER A 269 -14.44 -40.05 3.63
C SER A 269 -12.98 -40.52 3.56
N SER A 270 -12.64 -41.35 2.58
CA SER A 270 -11.31 -41.84 2.27
C SER A 270 -10.56 -41.05 1.20
N VAL A 271 -11.20 -40.14 0.46
CA VAL A 271 -10.55 -39.41 -0.65
C VAL A 271 -10.16 -38.01 -0.20
N TRP A 272 -8.86 -37.78 0.00
CA TRP A 272 -8.35 -36.44 0.29
C TRP A 272 -8.26 -35.65 -1.02
N ALA A 273 -8.46 -34.32 -0.97
CA ALA A 273 -8.38 -33.44 -2.14
C ALA A 273 -7.06 -33.54 -2.94
N LYS A 274 -5.99 -34.09 -2.35
CA LYS A 274 -4.72 -34.36 -3.04
C LYS A 274 -4.79 -35.52 -4.05
N ASP A 275 -5.79 -36.39 -3.93
CA ASP A 275 -5.87 -37.66 -4.68
C ASP A 275 -6.63 -37.51 -6.01
N GLU A 276 -7.32 -36.38 -6.24
CA GLU A 276 -8.08 -36.13 -7.49
C GLU A 276 -7.20 -35.88 -8.73
N GLY A 277 -5.89 -35.73 -8.57
CA GLY A 277 -4.94 -35.50 -9.66
C GLY A 277 -4.28 -36.74 -10.25
N GLY A 278 -4.63 -37.96 -9.79
CA GLY A 278 -4.06 -39.22 -10.30
C GLY A 278 -2.55 -39.42 -10.04
N ARG A 279 -1.93 -38.57 -9.21
CA ARG A 279 -0.56 -38.76 -8.72
C ARG A 279 -0.61 -39.24 -7.27
N VAL A 280 -0.62 -40.56 -7.12
CA VAL A 280 -0.34 -41.23 -5.85
C VAL A 280 1.15 -41.05 -5.57
N ASP A 281 1.52 -39.99 -4.87
CA ASP A 281 2.85 -39.84 -4.28
C ASP A 281 2.79 -40.14 -2.78
N ASP A 282 2.83 -41.42 -2.46
CA ASP A 282 2.82 -41.94 -1.09
C ASP A 282 4.20 -41.87 -0.42
N THR A 283 5.20 -41.21 -1.04
CA THR A 283 6.56 -41.11 -0.48
C THR A 283 6.63 -40.29 0.82
N TRP A 284 5.57 -39.55 1.17
CA TRP A 284 5.49 -38.83 2.44
C TRP A 284 5.01 -39.71 3.63
N LEU A 285 4.36 -40.84 3.37
CA LEU A 285 3.86 -41.77 4.41
C LEU A 285 4.89 -42.83 4.84
N GLU A 286 6.00 -42.98 4.13
CA GLU A 286 7.15 -43.71 4.66
C GLU A 286 7.70 -42.96 5.87
N LYS A 287 7.42 -43.48 7.07
CA LYS A 287 8.01 -43.03 8.34
C LYS A 287 9.54 -43.03 8.20
N LYS A 288 10.10 -41.87 7.83
CA LYS A 288 11.52 -41.60 8.02
C LYS A 288 11.76 -41.45 9.52
N THR A 289 12.19 -42.53 10.16
CA THR A 289 12.82 -42.46 11.47
C THR A 289 14.14 -41.70 11.31
N LYS A 290 14.11 -40.38 11.54
CA LYS A 290 15.33 -39.59 11.66
C LYS A 290 15.84 -39.72 13.09
N GLU A 291 17.01 -40.34 13.25
CA GLU A 291 17.81 -40.19 14.47
C GLU A 291 18.15 -38.70 14.62
N ILE A 292 17.72 -38.11 15.73
CA ILE A 292 18.06 -36.74 16.08
C ILE A 292 19.48 -36.75 16.62
N LEU A 293 20.46 -36.48 15.74
CA LEU A 293 21.78 -36.06 16.19
C LEU A 293 21.66 -34.61 16.67
N THR A 294 21.55 -34.45 17.98
CA THR A 294 21.65 -33.16 18.65
C THR A 294 23.07 -32.64 18.54
N GLU A 295 23.33 -31.74 17.59
CA GLU A 295 24.47 -30.82 17.68
C GLU A 295 23.99 -29.39 17.87
N ARG A 296 24.53 -28.77 18.92
CA ARG A 296 24.27 -27.39 19.34
C ARG A 296 24.95 -26.44 18.36
N LYS A 297 24.17 -25.64 17.62
CA LYS A 297 24.43 -24.21 17.43
C LYS A 297 23.19 -23.52 16.87
N TYR A 298 22.39 -22.99 17.78
CA TYR A 298 21.49 -21.89 17.48
C TYR A 298 22.35 -20.65 17.25
N THR A 299 22.36 -20.13 16.03
CA THR A 299 22.81 -18.77 15.74
C THR A 299 21.75 -18.05 14.93
N ARG A 300 21.34 -16.90 15.50
CA ARG A 300 20.60 -15.80 14.89
C ARG A 300 21.13 -15.46 13.49
N PHE A 301 20.19 -15.03 12.64
CA PHE A 301 20.33 -14.06 11.55
C PHE A 301 21.74 -13.96 10.94
N GLY A 302 21.93 -14.67 9.82
CA GLY A 302 23.13 -14.58 9.00
C GLY A 302 23.23 -13.21 8.33
N GLU A 303 24.12 -12.39 8.85
CA GLU A 303 25.14 -11.72 8.04
C GLU A 303 25.83 -12.75 7.14
N ASN A 304 25.86 -12.47 5.83
CA ASN A 304 27.02 -12.53 4.95
C ASN A 304 26.52 -12.53 3.50
N ASP A 305 26.67 -11.40 2.81
CA ASP A 305 26.73 -11.36 1.34
C ASP A 305 27.90 -10.48 0.93
N ASP A 306 29.10 -11.07 0.98
CA ASP A 306 30.18 -10.69 0.07
C ASP A 306 29.94 -11.41 -1.25
N MET A 307 29.19 -10.78 -2.17
CA MET A 307 29.31 -11.11 -3.60
C MET A 307 29.05 -9.87 -4.45
N LEU A 308 30.16 -9.17 -4.71
CA LEU A 308 30.33 -8.31 -5.88
C LEU A 308 30.21 -9.20 -7.13
N ASP A 309 29.15 -9.01 -7.91
CA ASP A 309 29.23 -9.26 -9.35
C ASP A 309 28.44 -8.22 -10.14
N SER A 310 29.09 -7.74 -11.20
CA SER A 310 28.75 -6.54 -11.95
C SER A 310 27.57 -6.75 -12.89
N SER A 311 26.41 -6.16 -12.56
CA SER A 311 25.26 -6.01 -13.48
C SER A 311 25.06 -4.54 -13.87
N ILE A 312 26.14 -3.91 -14.32
CA ILE A 312 26.04 -2.59 -14.96
C ILE A 312 25.56 -2.86 -16.39
N ILE A 313 24.27 -2.60 -16.63
CA ILE A 313 23.53 -2.65 -17.91
C ILE A 313 22.65 -3.91 -18.07
N ASN A 314 21.49 -3.89 -17.42
CA ASN A 314 20.33 -4.67 -17.84
C ASN A 314 19.86 -4.15 -19.21
N LYS A 315 19.89 -5.02 -20.23
CA LYS A 315 19.53 -4.67 -21.61
C LYS A 315 18.03 -4.39 -21.77
N ASP A 316 17.20 -4.98 -20.92
CA ASP A 316 15.74 -4.85 -21.00
C ASP A 316 15.28 -3.47 -20.51
N LEU A 317 15.95 -2.94 -19.48
CA LEU A 317 15.68 -1.60 -18.94
C LEU A 317 16.04 -0.47 -19.93
N LEU A 318 16.99 -0.72 -20.85
CA LEU A 318 17.34 0.19 -21.94
C LEU A 318 16.34 0.16 -23.10
N LEU A 319 15.70 -0.99 -23.33
CA LEU A 319 14.71 -1.15 -24.39
C LEU A 319 13.38 -0.50 -24.02
N GLU A 320 12.95 -0.62 -22.77
CA GLU A 320 11.71 -0.02 -22.28
C GLU A 320 11.81 1.51 -22.13
N ASN A 321 13.00 2.02 -21.78
CA ASN A 321 13.25 3.45 -21.63
C ASN A 321 13.93 4.08 -22.85
N ALA A 322 13.98 3.38 -23.99
CA ALA A 322 14.63 3.84 -25.22
C ALA A 322 14.23 5.26 -25.66
N PRO A 323 12.94 5.70 -25.63
CA PRO A 323 12.60 7.06 -26.04
C PRO A 323 13.14 8.13 -25.09
N LEU A 324 13.22 7.83 -23.78
CA LEU A 324 13.68 8.76 -22.75
C LEU A 324 15.21 8.92 -22.81
N VAL A 325 15.93 7.79 -22.96
CA VAL A 325 17.38 7.78 -23.17
C VAL A 325 17.75 8.49 -24.48
N PHE A 326 16.99 8.26 -25.55
CA PHE A 326 17.21 8.96 -26.82
C PHE A 326 16.98 10.48 -26.69
N GLY A 327 15.97 10.89 -25.92
CA GLY A 327 15.72 12.30 -25.59
C GLY A 327 16.91 12.95 -24.87
N ILE A 328 17.45 12.29 -23.84
CA ILE A 328 18.62 12.79 -23.09
C ILE A 328 19.84 12.88 -24.01
N VAL A 329 20.11 11.86 -24.83
CA VAL A 329 21.24 11.88 -25.77
C VAL A 329 21.09 13.01 -26.80
N LEU A 330 19.88 13.23 -27.32
CA LEU A 330 19.60 14.27 -28.31
C LEU A 330 19.78 15.67 -27.71
N THR A 331 19.37 15.89 -26.46
CA THR A 331 19.57 17.17 -25.76
C THR A 331 21.05 17.45 -25.49
N VAL A 332 21.82 16.45 -25.07
CA VAL A 332 23.28 16.58 -24.89
C VAL A 332 23.95 16.91 -26.22
N PHE A 333 23.55 16.24 -27.32
CA PHE A 333 24.10 16.51 -28.64
C PHE A 333 23.77 17.92 -29.14
N ALA A 334 22.54 18.40 -28.90
CA ALA A 334 22.14 19.76 -29.22
C ALA A 334 22.95 20.81 -28.45
N LEU A 335 23.25 20.56 -27.16
CA LEU A 335 24.09 21.44 -26.35
C LEU A 335 25.54 21.48 -26.85
N ILE A 336 26.09 20.34 -27.26
CA ILE A 336 27.44 20.27 -27.84
C ILE A 336 27.48 21.02 -29.18
N ALA A 337 26.51 20.78 -30.06
CA ALA A 337 26.40 21.47 -31.35
C ALA A 337 26.26 22.99 -31.19
N TYR A 338 25.45 23.44 -30.23
CA TYR A 338 25.31 24.86 -29.89
C TYR A 338 26.64 25.48 -29.42
N ASN A 339 27.39 24.78 -28.57
CA ASN A 339 28.69 25.26 -28.09
C ASN A 339 29.73 25.33 -29.22
N ILE A 340 29.75 24.36 -30.13
CA ILE A 340 30.62 24.38 -31.32
C ILE A 340 30.26 25.56 -32.23
N LEU A 341 28.97 25.77 -32.52
CA LEU A 341 28.51 26.90 -33.34
C LEU A 341 28.90 28.24 -32.72
N ARG A 342 28.75 28.36 -31.40
CA ARG A 342 29.16 29.54 -30.63
C ARG A 342 30.67 29.77 -30.72
N LEU A 343 31.48 28.71 -30.70
CA LEU A 343 32.94 28.80 -30.86
C LEU A 343 33.30 29.30 -32.26
N ILE A 344 32.70 28.74 -33.30
CA ILE A 344 32.94 29.13 -34.70
C ILE A 344 32.60 30.61 -34.92
N LEU A 345 31.46 31.07 -34.39
CA LEU A 345 31.08 32.49 -34.47
C LEU A 345 32.10 33.41 -33.78
N ARG A 346 32.64 33.01 -32.62
CA ARG A 346 33.70 33.78 -31.95
C ARG A 346 34.98 33.83 -32.78
N CYS A 347 35.39 32.72 -33.39
CA CYS A 347 36.54 32.68 -34.28
C CYS A 347 36.35 33.57 -35.52
N ALA A 348 35.17 33.53 -36.14
CA ALA A 348 34.85 34.37 -37.31
C ALA A 348 34.93 35.87 -37.00
N VAL A 349 34.43 36.30 -35.84
CA VAL A 349 34.52 37.70 -35.40
C VAL A 349 35.97 38.13 -35.16
N VAL A 350 36.82 37.26 -34.61
CA VAL A 350 38.25 37.56 -34.40
C VAL A 350 38.98 37.69 -35.74
N VAL A 351 38.76 36.76 -36.66
CA VAL A 351 39.37 36.80 -38.01
C VAL A 351 38.92 38.05 -38.77
N TRP A 352 37.64 38.41 -38.69
CA TRP A 352 37.13 39.62 -39.31
C TRP A 352 37.77 40.89 -38.73
N ARG A 353 37.95 40.97 -37.41
CA ARG A 353 38.67 42.08 -36.74
C ARG A 353 40.14 42.16 -37.15
N LEU A 354 40.82 41.03 -37.33
CA LEU A 354 42.22 40.99 -37.77
C LEU A 354 42.35 41.41 -39.24
N GLY A 355 41.45 40.95 -40.11
CA GLY A 355 41.40 41.37 -41.52
C GLY A 355 41.15 42.87 -41.68
N PHE A 356 40.26 43.45 -40.85
CA PHE A 356 39.99 44.88 -40.85
C PHE A 356 41.21 45.71 -40.40
N LYS A 357 41.93 45.25 -39.37
CA LYS A 357 43.19 45.89 -38.94
C LYS A 357 44.29 45.84 -39.99
N ALA A 358 44.42 44.73 -40.73
CA ALA A 358 45.41 44.61 -41.81
C ALA A 358 45.11 45.57 -42.97
N LYS A 359 43.83 45.74 -43.34
CA LYS A 359 43.42 46.69 -44.38
C LYS A 359 43.71 48.14 -43.99
N VAL A 360 43.40 48.53 -42.75
CA VAL A 360 43.68 49.89 -42.24
C VAL A 360 45.19 50.18 -42.14
N ASN A 361 46.03 49.18 -41.84
CA ASN A 361 47.48 49.36 -41.79
C ASN A 361 48.14 49.45 -43.18
N ASN A 362 47.57 48.81 -44.21
CA ASN A 362 48.06 48.94 -45.58
C ASN A 362 47.73 50.31 -46.19
N GLU A 363 46.58 50.90 -45.86
CA GLU A 363 46.24 52.27 -46.31
C GLU A 363 47.15 53.34 -45.68
N LYS A 364 47.68 53.11 -44.46
CA LYS A 364 48.63 54.02 -43.79
C LYS A 364 50.09 53.93 -44.28
N LYS A 365 50.46 52.94 -45.10
CA LYS A 365 51.81 52.82 -45.68
C LYS A 365 51.94 53.42 -47.09
N VAL A 366 50.83 53.90 -47.66
CA VAL A 366 50.76 54.50 -49.00
C VAL A 366 50.66 56.04 -48.93
N GLN A 367 50.64 56.59 -47.71
CA GLN A 367 50.90 58.00 -47.40
C GLN A 367 52.27 58.12 -46.75
#